data_AF-A0A141RFY1-F1
#
_entry.id   AF-A0A141RFY1-F1
#
_cell.length_a   1.000
_cell.length_b   1.000
_cell.length_c   1.000
_cell.angle_alpha   90.00
_cell.angle_beta   90.00
_cell.angle_gamma   90.00
#
_symmetry.space_group_name_H-M   'P 1'
#
loop_
_entity.id
_entity.type
_entity.pdbx_description
1 polymer ?
#
loop_
_entity_poly.entity_id
_entity_poly.type
_entity_poly.pdbx_seq_one_letter_code
_entity_poly.pdbx_strand_id
1 'polypeptide(L)' 'EDTELKKFPLYCPKCRQENLIEIKQFKVTVITEPDAKTQSR' A
#
# COMPACT_ATOMS: atom_id res chain seq x y z
N GLU A 1 -22.61 2.89 -8.01
CA GLU A 1 -21.69 2.33 -6.99
C GLU A 1 -20.27 2.68 -7.40
N ASP A 2 -19.49 3.27 -6.51
CA ASP A 2 -18.07 3.53 -6.75
C ASP A 2 -17.26 2.28 -6.42
N THR A 3 -16.36 1.87 -7.32
CA THR A 3 -15.45 0.75 -7.04
C THR A 3 -14.35 1.21 -6.09
N GLU A 4 -14.28 0.58 -4.91
CA GLU A 4 -13.21 0.77 -3.95
C GLU A 4 -12.48 -0.55 -3.65
N LEU A 5 -11.15 -0.47 -3.49
CA LEU A 5 -10.33 -1.57 -3.00
C LEU A 5 -9.57 -1.07 -1.77
N LYS A 6 -9.68 -1.77 -0.65
CA LYS A 6 -9.03 -1.42 0.62
C LYS A 6 -8.04 -2.52 1.01
N LYS A 7 -6.81 -2.13 1.34
CA LYS A 7 -5.73 -3.05 1.78
C LYS A 7 -5.57 -4.26 0.85
N PHE A 8 -5.60 -4.02 -0.46
CA PHE A 8 -5.45 -5.07 -1.45
C PHE A 8 -3.96 -5.38 -1.66
N PRO A 9 -3.50 -6.64 -1.56
CA PRO A 9 -2.10 -6.98 -1.80
C PRO A 9 -1.78 -6.93 -3.29
N LEU A 10 -0.77 -6.15 -3.66
CA LEU A 10 -0.23 -6.08 -5.00
C LEU A 10 1.22 -6.58 -4.99
N TYR A 11 1.45 -7.72 -5.63
CA TYR A 11 2.79 -8.25 -5.81
C TYR A 11 3.56 -7.45 -6.88
N CYS A 12 4.73 -6.94 -6.52
CA CYS A 12 5.67 -6.33 -7.44
C CYS A 12 6.76 -7.34 -7.83
N PRO A 13 6.73 -7.92 -9.05
CA PRO A 13 7.73 -8.90 -9.48
C PRO A 13 9.14 -8.32 -9.60
N LYS A 14 9.27 -7.01 -9.83
CA LYS A 14 10.58 -6.32 -9.91
C LYS A 14 11.25 -6.22 -8.54
N CYS A 15 10.48 -5.91 -7.50
CA CYS A 15 10.97 -5.79 -6.12
C CYS A 15 10.91 -7.13 -5.36
N ARG A 16 10.18 -8.11 -5.89
CA ARG A 16 9.87 -9.40 -5.24
C ARG A 16 9.19 -9.22 -3.88
N GLN A 17 8.34 -8.20 -3.77
CA GLN A 17 7.66 -7.82 -2.54
C GLN A 17 6.18 -7.56 -2.81
N GLU A 18 5.35 -7.80 -1.82
CA GLU A 18 3.93 -7.43 -1.83
C GLU A 18 3.76 -6.08 -1.12
N ASN A 19 3.00 -5.19 -1.73
CA ASN A 19 2.59 -3.93 -1.13
C ASN A 19 1.09 -3.90 -0.98
N LEU A 20 0.60 -3.34 0.12
CA LEU A 20 -0.83 -3.09 0.27
C LEU A 20 -1.19 -1.81 -0.48
N ILE A 21 -2.25 -1.85 -1.27
CA ILE A 21 -2.77 -0.69 -2.00
C ILE A 21 -4.21 -0.39 -1.61
N GLU A 22 -4.58 0.86 -1.73
CA GLU A 22 -5.95 1.35 -1.66
C GLU A 22 -6.32 2.01 -3.00
N ILE A 23 -7.49 1.68 -3.55
CA ILE A 23 -8.03 2.32 -4.75
C ILE A 23 -9.33 3.01 -4.40
N LYS A 24 -9.39 4.32 -4.63
CA LYS A 24 -10.59 5.13 -4.45
C LYS A 24 -10.73 6.11 -5.60
N GLN A 25 -11.87 6.08 -6.30
CA GLN A 25 -12.13 6.97 -7.46
C GLN A 25 -10.98 6.96 -8.49
N PHE A 26 -10.49 5.76 -8.85
CA PHE A 26 -9.34 5.55 -9.75
C PHE A 26 -7.98 6.08 -9.28
N LYS A 27 -7.87 6.55 -8.03
CA LYS A 27 -6.57 6.88 -7.42
C LYS A 27 -6.02 5.68 -6.67
N VAL A 28 -4.81 5.27 -7.03
CA VAL A 28 -4.07 4.22 -6.36
C VAL A 28 -3.15 4.85 -5.31
N THR A 29 -3.33 4.45 -4.06
CA THR A 29 -2.48 4.83 -2.93
C THR A 29 -1.74 3.59 -2.46
N VAL A 30 -0.42 3.64 -2.39
CA VAL A 30 0.37 2.58 -1.76
C VAL A 30 0.37 2.81 -0.26
N ILE A 31 -0.10 1.82 0.49
CA ILE A 31 -0.06 1.81 1.95
C ILE A 31 1.34 1.34 2.35
N THR A 32 2.28 2.28 2.43
CA THR A 32 3.52 2.05 3.16
C THR A 32 3.21 2.17 4.64
N GLU A 33 3.55 1.16 5.45
CA GLU A 33 3.58 1.35 6.90
C GLU A 33 4.44 2.59 7.17
N PRO A 34 3.95 3.58 7.96
CA PRO A 34 4.78 4.73 8.29
C PRO A 34 6.02 4.16 8.96
N ASP A 35 7.21 4.39 8.37
CA ASP A 35 8.50 4.04 8.95
C ASP A 35 8.41 4.35 10.43
N ALA A 36 8.28 3.30 11.25
CA ALA A 36 8.29 3.43 12.68
C ALA A 36 9.68 4.00 12.95
N LYS A 37 9.75 5.31 13.20
CA LYS A 37 10.98 5.97 13.61
C LYS A 37 11.37 5.28 14.91
N THR A 38 12.19 4.23 14.84
CA THR A 38 12.84 3.69 16.02
C THR A 38 13.69 4.83 16.54
N GLN A 39 13.19 5.49 17.58
CA GLN A 39 13.92 6.49 18.31
C GLN A 39 15.08 5.75 18.97
N SER A 40 16.23 5.74 18.31
CA SER A 40 17.47 5.26 18.90
C SER A 40 17.75 6.13 20.12
N ARG A 41 17.73 5.49 21.30
CA ARG A 41 18.05 6.09 22.59
C ARG A 41 19.56 6.31 22.71
#